data_AF-A0AAV7DH93-F1
#
_entry.id   AF-A0AAV7DH93-F1
#
_cell.length_a   1.000
_cell.length_b   1.000
_cell.length_c   1.000
_cell.angle_alpha   90.00
_cell.angle_beta   90.00
_cell.angle_gamma   90.00
#
_symmetry.space_group_name_H-M   'P 1'
#
loop_
_entity.id
_entity.type
_entity.pdbx_description
1 polymer ?
#
loop_
_entity_poly.entity_id
_entity_poly.type
_entity_poly.pdbx_seq_one_letter_code
_entity_poly.pdbx_strand_id
1 'polypeptide(L)'
;MTLFLEGRTLTIGLQTETPSVKRKWSIILVSAVTIVPDQLILLLDLLLEEKKICGKTLQCLKKTYNLQEQDAEVRHRWCELVIKHKYTTSYNDVEAFLLQDQAMGVYLYGELMVNEDARQQELAHRCFAAVRDQMDVSCVKVVGEMLF
;
A
#
# COMPACT_ATOMS: atom_id res chain seq x y z
N MET A 1 -2.90 -8.38 15.02
CA MET A 1 -2.93 -9.30 13.87
C MET A 1 -1.51 -9.78 13.58
N THR A 2 -1.29 -11.09 13.51
CA THR A 2 0.00 -11.67 13.13
C THR A 2 -0.17 -12.38 11.80
N LEU A 3 0.42 -11.82 10.75
CA LEU A 3 0.41 -12.39 9.40
C LEU A 3 1.61 -13.33 9.28
N PHE A 4 1.34 -14.61 9.08
CA PHE A 4 2.36 -15.62 8.78
C PHE A 4 2.28 -15.98 7.31
N LEU A 5 3.34 -15.67 6.58
CA LEU A 5 3.54 -16.10 5.19
C LEU A 5 4.51 -17.27 5.20
N GLU A 6 3.99 -18.48 5.01
CA GLU A 6 4.77 -19.70 4.86
C GLU A 6 4.57 -20.23 3.43
N GLY A 7 5.58 -20.08 2.58
CA GLY A 7 5.48 -20.40 1.16
C GLY A 7 4.50 -19.49 0.39
N ARG A 8 3.61 -20.08 -0.43
CA ARG A 8 2.56 -19.38 -1.19
C ARG A 8 1.26 -19.21 -0.41
N THR A 9 1.30 -19.32 0.92
CA THR A 9 0.11 -19.28 1.76
C THR A 9 0.22 -18.14 2.76
N LEU A 10 -0.70 -17.18 2.64
CA LEU A 10 -0.91 -16.11 3.62
C LEU A 10 -1.85 -16.64 4.70
N THR A 11 -1.34 -16.76 5.92
CA THR A 11 -2.12 -17.12 7.11
C THR A 11 -2.32 -15.86 7.95
N ILE A 12 -3.57 -15.42 8.06
CA ILE A 12 -3.93 -14.25 8.88
C ILE A 12 -4.36 -14.72 10.27
N GLY A 13 -3.55 -14.44 11.30
CA GLY A 13 -3.92 -14.65 12.69
C GLY A 13 -4.50 -13.38 13.31
N LEU A 14 -5.81 -13.32 13.50
CA LEU A 14 -6.45 -12.29 14.33
C LEU A 14 -6.27 -12.67 15.81
N GLN A 15 -5.55 -11.85 16.55
CA GLN A 15 -5.33 -12.02 17.98
C GLN A 15 -6.40 -11.23 18.72
N THR A 16 -7.47 -11.88 19.15
CA THR A 16 -8.46 -11.29 20.05
C THR A 16 -7.99 -11.47 21.48
N GLU A 17 -7.76 -10.37 22.19
CA GLU A 17 -7.44 -10.40 23.61
C GLU A 17 -8.69 -10.71 24.42
N THR A 18 -8.85 -11.96 24.86
CA THR A 18 -9.55 -12.26 26.11
C THR A 18 -8.85 -13.44 26.83
N PRO A 19 -8.67 -13.36 28.17
CA PRO A 19 -7.96 -14.37 28.92
C PRO A 19 -8.91 -15.52 29.30
N SER A 20 -8.44 -16.73 29.05
CA SER A 20 -9.03 -18.02 29.44
C SER A 20 -10.06 -18.63 28.46
N VAL A 21 -9.84 -19.93 28.22
CA VAL A 21 -10.68 -20.90 27.50
C VAL A 21 -10.51 -20.95 25.97
N LYS A 22 -9.76 -21.99 25.56
CA LYS A 22 -9.74 -22.68 24.25
C LYS A 22 -9.65 -21.76 23.02
N ARG A 23 -8.39 -21.52 22.62
CA ARG A 23 -7.93 -20.83 21.42
C ARG A 23 -8.62 -21.39 20.16
N LYS A 24 -9.68 -20.71 19.70
CA LYS A 24 -10.38 -21.03 18.46
C LYS A 24 -9.80 -20.12 17.37
N TRP A 25 -9.04 -20.73 16.48
CA TRP A 25 -8.40 -20.05 15.34
C TRP A 25 -9.43 -19.93 14.21
N SER A 26 -9.79 -18.72 13.81
CA SER A 26 -10.50 -18.49 12.55
C SER A 26 -9.44 -18.39 11.45
N ILE A 27 -9.19 -19.50 10.77
CA ILE A 27 -8.19 -19.60 9.71
C ILE A 27 -8.81 -19.06 8.42
N ILE A 28 -8.36 -17.90 7.94
CA ILE A 28 -8.58 -17.53 6.53
C ILE A 28 -7.42 -18.16 5.77
N LEU A 29 -7.71 -19.30 5.12
CA LEU A 29 -6.74 -20.05 4.33
C LEU A 29 -6.69 -19.43 2.93
N VAL A 30 -5.76 -18.52 2.67
CA VAL A 30 -5.46 -18.11 1.29
C VAL A 30 -4.42 -19.10 0.76
N SER A 31 -4.89 -20.28 0.37
CA SER A 31 -4.10 -21.24 -0.40
C SER A 31 -3.70 -20.60 -1.73
N ALA A 32 -2.66 -21.13 -2.37
CA ALA A 32 -2.07 -20.68 -3.63
C ALA A 32 -3.00 -20.83 -4.86
N VAL A 33 -4.23 -20.38 -4.73
CA VAL A 33 -5.18 -20.11 -5.80
C VAL A 33 -4.67 -18.85 -6.49
N THR A 34 -4.72 -18.85 -7.82
CA THR A 34 -4.50 -17.66 -8.64
C THR A 34 -5.49 -16.59 -8.16
N ILE A 35 -5.06 -15.70 -7.28
CA ILE A 35 -5.88 -14.61 -6.77
C ILE A 35 -6.15 -13.71 -7.97
N VAL A 36 -7.43 -13.54 -8.31
CA VAL A 36 -7.84 -12.56 -9.32
C VAL A 36 -7.61 -11.15 -8.78
N PRO A 37 -7.32 -10.14 -9.62
CA PRO A 37 -7.00 -8.78 -9.19
C PRO A 37 -7.95 -8.23 -8.12
N ASP A 38 -9.26 -8.41 -8.30
CA ASP A 38 -10.31 -7.99 -7.37
C ASP A 38 -10.13 -8.57 -5.95
N GLN A 39 -9.76 -9.86 -5.84
CA GLN A 39 -9.52 -10.50 -4.55
C GLN A 39 -8.23 -9.98 -3.89
N LEU A 40 -7.24 -9.60 -4.69
CA LEU A 40 -6.02 -8.99 -4.18
C LEU A 40 -6.30 -7.57 -3.67
N ILE A 41 -7.10 -6.79 -4.39
CA ILE A 41 -7.56 -5.46 -3.94
C ILE A 41 -8.28 -5.59 -2.60
N LEU A 42 -9.23 -6.52 -2.47
CA LEU A 42 -9.94 -6.76 -1.21
C LEU A 42 -8.97 -7.11 -0.06
N LEU A 43 -7.95 -7.92 -0.33
CA LEU A 43 -6.92 -8.22 0.66
C LEU A 43 -6.14 -6.96 1.04
N LEU A 44 -5.73 -6.13 0.08
CA LEU A 44 -5.00 -4.89 0.34
C LEU A 44 -5.85 -3.88 1.12
N ASP A 45 -7.14 -3.77 0.82
CA ASP A 45 -8.09 -2.92 1.55
C ASP A 45 -8.23 -3.36 3.01
N LEU A 46 -8.36 -4.67 3.27
CA LEU A 46 -8.40 -5.20 4.64
C LEU A 46 -7.08 -4.90 5.39
N LEU A 47 -5.94 -4.98 4.71
CA LEU A 47 -4.64 -4.62 5.28
C LEU A 47 -4.54 -3.09 5.51
N LEU A 48 -5.17 -2.27 4.67
CA LEU A 48 -5.25 -0.82 4.85
C LEU A 48 -6.11 -0.42 6.04
N GLU A 49 -6.98 -1.28 6.58
CA GLU A 49 -7.69 -0.99 7.83
C GLU A 49 -6.79 -1.21 9.07
N GLU A 50 -5.73 -2.00 8.93
CA GLU A 50 -4.90 -2.41 10.06
C GLU A 50 -3.96 -1.29 10.53
N LYS A 51 -3.87 -1.12 11.85
CA LYS A 51 -3.09 -0.01 12.46
C LYS A 51 -1.58 -0.18 12.26
N LYS A 52 -1.10 -1.43 12.28
CA LYS A 52 0.33 -1.74 12.18
C LYS A 52 0.53 -3.04 11.42
N ILE A 53 1.34 -2.98 10.38
CA ILE A 53 1.85 -4.14 9.65
C ILE A 53 3.37 -4.11 9.75
N CYS A 54 3.99 -5.26 9.99
CA CYS A 54 5.45 -5.34 10.06
C CYS A 54 6.07 -5.36 8.66
N GLY A 55 7.27 -4.79 8.53
CA GLY A 55 7.96 -4.73 7.23
C GLY A 55 8.23 -6.10 6.59
N LYS A 56 8.39 -7.16 7.38
CA LYS A 56 8.52 -8.53 6.86
C LYS A 56 7.28 -8.98 6.10
N THR A 57 6.09 -8.68 6.63
CA THR A 57 4.83 -8.99 5.94
C THR A 57 4.74 -8.20 4.64
N LEU A 58 5.01 -6.88 4.67
CA LEU A 58 4.97 -6.05 3.46
C LEU A 58 5.95 -6.57 2.39
N GLN A 59 7.15 -6.97 2.80
CA GLN A 59 8.14 -7.58 1.90
C GLN A 59 7.62 -8.89 1.28
N CYS A 60 7.06 -9.77 2.10
CA CYS A 60 6.51 -11.04 1.61
C CYS A 60 5.29 -10.81 0.71
N LEU A 61 4.42 -9.85 1.04
CA LEU A 61 3.26 -9.47 0.23
C LEU A 61 3.68 -9.02 -1.18
N LYS A 62 4.65 -8.09 -1.25
CA LYS A 62 5.24 -7.61 -2.51
C LYS A 62 5.79 -8.76 -3.36
N LYS A 63 6.52 -9.69 -2.75
CA LYS A 63 7.14 -10.83 -3.45
C LYS A 63 6.12 -11.88 -3.89
N THR A 64 5.20 -12.25 -3.01
CA THR A 64 4.24 -13.34 -3.27
C THR A 64 3.26 -12.98 -4.37
N TYR A 65 2.82 -11.73 -4.41
CA TYR A 65 1.82 -11.26 -5.40
C TYR A 65 2.42 -10.41 -6.52
N ASN A 66 3.75 -10.25 -6.55
CA ASN A 66 4.47 -9.48 -7.54
C ASN A 66 3.83 -8.09 -7.81
N LEU A 67 3.57 -7.34 -6.74
CA LEU A 67 2.69 -6.16 -6.74
C LEU A 67 3.10 -5.07 -7.74
N GLN A 68 4.37 -5.01 -8.13
CA GLN A 68 4.88 -4.02 -9.10
C GLN A 68 4.40 -4.28 -10.52
N GLU A 69 4.07 -5.53 -10.86
CA GLU A 69 3.66 -5.93 -12.21
C GLU A 69 2.14 -6.13 -12.32
N GLN A 70 1.40 -5.78 -11.27
CA GLN A 70 -0.06 -5.84 -11.27
C GLN A 70 -0.64 -4.61 -11.98
N ASP A 71 -1.95 -4.66 -12.24
CA ASP A 71 -2.66 -3.51 -12.80
C ASP A 71 -2.58 -2.27 -11.88
N ALA A 72 -2.99 -1.13 -12.43
CA ALA A 72 -2.85 0.15 -11.74
C ALA A 72 -3.61 0.19 -10.40
N GLU A 73 -4.77 -0.44 -10.29
CA GLU A 73 -5.58 -0.39 -9.07
C GLU A 73 -4.89 -1.14 -7.92
N VAL A 74 -4.35 -2.33 -8.19
CA VAL A 74 -3.54 -3.08 -7.24
C VAL A 74 -2.28 -2.30 -6.85
N ARG A 75 -1.59 -1.70 -7.82
CA ARG A 75 -0.38 -0.89 -7.56
C ARG A 75 -0.69 0.34 -6.70
N HIS A 76 -1.83 0.98 -6.91
CA HIS A 76 -2.28 2.11 -6.11
C HIS A 76 -2.48 1.72 -4.63
N ARG A 77 -3.23 0.64 -4.38
CA ARG A 77 -3.45 0.11 -3.02
C ARG A 77 -2.16 -0.31 -2.34
N TRP A 78 -1.23 -0.88 -3.09
CA TRP A 78 0.11 -1.16 -2.59
C TRP A 78 0.86 0.11 -2.18
N CYS A 79 0.84 1.17 -3.00
CA CYS A 79 1.48 2.43 -2.67
C CYS A 79 0.88 3.07 -1.41
N GLU A 80 -0.45 3.02 -1.26
CA GLU A 80 -1.15 3.49 -0.07
C GLU A 80 -0.65 2.77 1.21
N LEU A 81 -0.51 1.43 1.15
CA LEU A 81 0.06 0.63 2.26
C LEU A 81 1.51 1.03 2.58
N VAL A 82 2.32 1.25 1.54
CA VAL A 82 3.73 1.65 1.69
C VAL A 82 3.83 3.00 2.39
N ILE A 83 2.99 3.96 2.01
CA ILE A 83 2.93 5.30 2.60
C ILE A 83 2.44 5.22 4.05
N LYS A 84 1.29 4.57 4.27
CA LYS A 84 0.67 4.42 5.59
C LYS A 84 1.61 3.81 6.63
N HIS A 85 2.37 2.80 6.23
CA HIS A 85 3.29 2.09 7.14
C HIS A 85 4.75 2.58 7.05
N LYS A 86 5.03 3.68 6.35
CA LYS A 86 6.37 4.26 6.18
C LYS A 86 7.41 3.24 5.72
N TYR A 87 7.02 2.36 4.80
CA TYR A 87 7.86 1.27 4.33
C TYR A 87 8.86 1.74 3.27
N THR A 88 9.90 2.43 3.74
CA THR A 88 10.91 3.13 2.93
C THR A 88 11.58 2.27 1.84
N THR A 89 11.72 0.96 2.06
CA THR A 89 12.29 0.02 1.07
C THR A 89 11.50 -0.03 -0.25
N SER A 90 10.23 0.38 -0.24
CA SER A 90 9.35 0.41 -1.41
C SER A 90 8.95 1.80 -1.88
N TYR A 91 9.63 2.87 -1.43
CA TYR A 91 9.32 4.21 -1.93
C TYR A 91 9.57 4.38 -3.43
N ASN A 92 10.46 3.57 -4.02
CA ASN A 92 10.63 3.52 -5.48
C ASN A 92 9.36 3.05 -6.21
N ASP A 93 8.52 2.24 -5.56
CA ASP A 93 7.24 1.79 -6.13
C ASP A 93 6.25 2.97 -6.19
N VAL A 94 6.22 3.77 -5.12
CA VAL A 94 5.42 5.00 -5.03
C VAL A 94 5.89 6.03 -6.04
N GLU A 95 7.20 6.24 -6.17
CA GLU A 95 7.77 7.12 -7.19
C GLU A 95 7.36 6.70 -8.59
N ALA A 96 7.57 5.43 -8.95
CA ALA A 96 7.20 4.91 -10.26
C ALA A 96 5.72 5.12 -10.55
N PHE A 97 4.85 4.86 -9.57
CA PHE A 97 3.41 5.07 -9.71
C PHE A 97 3.03 6.54 -9.93
N LEU A 98 3.59 7.47 -9.14
CA LEU A 98 3.31 8.90 -9.28
C LEU A 98 3.76 9.47 -10.63
N LEU A 99 4.82 8.91 -11.22
CA LEU A 99 5.32 9.33 -12.52
C LEU A 99 4.49 8.77 -13.68
N GLN A 100 3.97 7.54 -13.54
CA GLN A 100 3.31 6.79 -14.61
C GLN A 100 1.77 6.94 -14.61
N ASP A 101 1.13 6.90 -13.43
CA ASP A 101 -0.32 6.84 -13.26
C ASP A 101 -0.86 8.15 -12.64
N GLN A 102 -0.53 9.28 -13.26
CA GLN A 102 -0.69 10.63 -12.70
C GLN A 102 -2.10 10.96 -12.18
N ALA A 103 -3.15 10.55 -12.91
CA ALA A 103 -4.53 10.82 -12.51
C ALA A 103 -4.92 10.08 -11.22
N MET A 104 -4.53 8.81 -11.09
CA MET A 104 -4.78 8.02 -9.89
C MET A 104 -3.82 8.39 -8.76
N GLY A 105 -2.61 8.86 -9.10
CA GLY A 105 -1.59 9.32 -8.15
C GLY A 105 -1.96 10.57 -7.35
N VAL A 106 -2.96 11.36 -7.78
CA VAL A 106 -3.40 12.58 -7.06
C VAL A 106 -3.77 12.27 -5.60
N TYR A 107 -4.45 11.15 -5.34
CA TYR A 107 -4.81 10.74 -3.98
C TYR A 107 -3.58 10.49 -3.11
N LEU A 108 -2.55 9.85 -3.66
CA LEU A 108 -1.33 9.49 -2.93
C LEU A 108 -0.50 10.72 -2.53
N TYR A 109 -0.58 11.82 -3.27
CA TYR A 109 0.02 13.09 -2.83
C TYR A 109 -0.57 13.56 -1.49
N GLY A 110 -1.90 13.44 -1.31
CA GLY A 110 -2.54 13.72 -0.03
C GLY A 110 -1.99 12.83 1.10
N GLU A 111 -1.93 11.52 0.87
CA GLU A 111 -1.43 10.56 1.86
C GLU A 111 0.04 10.81 2.26
N LEU A 112 0.89 11.20 1.31
CA LEU A 112 2.29 11.58 1.57
C LEU A 112 2.42 12.82 2.44
N MET A 113 1.46 13.74 2.38
CA MET A 113 1.48 14.99 3.14
C MET A 113 0.85 14.83 4.54
N VAL A 114 -0.16 13.98 4.71
CA VAL A 114 -0.96 13.82 5.95
C VAL A 114 -0.12 13.50 7.19
N ASN A 115 0.94 12.71 7.04
CA ASN A 115 1.75 12.25 8.19
C ASN A 115 2.94 13.16 8.53
N GLU A 116 3.13 14.26 7.80
CA GLU A 116 4.24 15.23 7.94
C GLU A 116 5.62 14.55 8.00
N ASP A 117 5.79 13.45 7.27
CA ASP A 117 7.04 12.72 7.21
C ASP A 117 7.97 13.37 6.18
N ALA A 118 9.11 13.89 6.62
CA ALA A 118 10.02 14.64 5.75
C ALA A 118 10.43 13.88 4.48
N ARG A 119 10.59 12.54 4.55
CA ARG A 119 10.95 11.74 3.37
C ARG A 119 9.79 11.58 2.40
N GLN A 120 8.55 11.51 2.91
CA GLN A 120 7.34 11.44 2.08
C GLN A 120 7.05 12.79 1.43
N GLN A 121 7.22 13.89 2.16
CA GLN A 121 7.09 15.24 1.59
C GLN A 121 8.14 15.51 0.51
N GLU A 122 9.41 15.15 0.78
CA GLU A 122 10.47 15.27 -0.24
C GLU A 122 10.16 14.43 -1.48
N LEU A 123 9.67 13.19 -1.30
CA LEU A 123 9.24 12.32 -2.39
C LEU A 123 8.11 12.98 -3.20
N ALA A 124 7.08 13.50 -2.54
CA ALA A 124 5.97 14.21 -3.16
C ALA A 124 6.47 15.41 -3.98
N HIS A 125 7.25 16.30 -3.39
CA HIS A 125 7.77 17.48 -4.10
C HIS A 125 8.63 17.10 -5.31
N ARG A 126 9.51 16.12 -5.16
CA ARG A 126 10.39 15.65 -6.24
C ARG A 126 9.60 15.05 -7.40
N CYS A 127 8.64 14.17 -7.11
CA CYS A 127 7.78 13.57 -8.13
C CYS A 127 6.93 14.64 -8.83
N PHE A 128 6.29 15.53 -8.06
CA PHE A 128 5.44 16.57 -8.63
C PHE A 128 6.23 17.50 -9.55
N ALA A 129 7.41 17.94 -9.13
CA ALA A 129 8.28 18.77 -9.96
C ALA A 129 8.67 18.09 -11.28
N ALA A 130 8.80 16.76 -11.31
CA ALA A 130 9.17 16.00 -12.50
C ALA A 130 8.03 15.85 -13.52
N VAL A 131 6.77 15.78 -13.06
CA VAL A 131 5.62 15.49 -13.96
C VAL A 131 4.59 16.60 -14.08
N ARG A 132 4.67 17.70 -13.31
CA ARG A 132 3.65 18.76 -13.32
C ARG A 132 3.31 19.29 -14.72
N ASP A 133 4.29 19.33 -15.63
CA ASP A 133 4.11 19.87 -16.98
C ASP A 133 3.42 18.86 -17.93
N GLN A 134 3.28 17.60 -17.50
CA GLN A 134 2.61 16.50 -18.22
C GLN A 134 1.23 16.17 -17.63
N MET A 135 0.99 16.59 -16.40
CA MET A 135 -0.27 16.36 -15.70
C MET A 135 -1.40 17.23 -16.27
N ASP A 136 -2.63 16.74 -16.14
CA ASP A 136 -3.81 17.57 -16.40
C ASP A 136 -3.83 18.80 -15.49
N VAL A 137 -4.25 19.94 -16.04
CA VAL A 137 -4.24 21.24 -15.34
C VAL A 137 -5.04 21.19 -14.04
N SER A 138 -6.15 20.43 -13.99
CA SER A 138 -6.93 20.26 -12.77
C SER A 138 -6.16 19.48 -11.71
N CYS A 139 -5.42 18.45 -12.11
CA CYS A 139 -4.59 17.66 -11.20
C CYS A 139 -3.41 18.48 -10.66
N VAL A 140 -2.77 19.29 -11.51
CA VAL A 140 -1.68 20.21 -11.09
C VAL A 140 -2.16 21.16 -10.00
N LYS A 141 -3.36 21.73 -10.16
CA LYS A 141 -3.93 22.64 -9.17
C LYS A 141 -4.20 21.93 -7.84
N VAL A 142 -4.86 20.77 -7.88
CA VAL A 142 -5.21 20.00 -6.68
C VAL A 142 -3.95 19.55 -5.93
N VAL A 143 -2.96 18.99 -6.63
CA VAL A 143 -1.71 18.56 -6.00
C VAL A 143 -0.91 19.78 -5.50
N GLY A 144 -0.90 20.89 -6.23
CA GLY A 144 -0.28 22.13 -5.77
C GLY A 144 -0.85 22.63 -4.44
N GLU A 145 -2.16 22.61 -4.25
CA GLU A 145 -2.85 22.97 -3.00
C GLU A 145 -2.55 22.02 -1.84
N MET A 146 -2.13 20.78 -2.11
CA MET A 146 -1.71 19.81 -1.08
C MET A 146 -0.26 20.01 -0.65
N LEU A 147 0.60 20.48 -1.55
CA LEU A 147 2.05 20.57 -1.35
C LEU A 147 2.50 21.93 -0.79
N PHE A 148 1.74 23.02 -0.99
CA PHE A 148 2.13 24.39 -0.67
C PHE A 148 1.00 25.17 0.00
#